data_AF-A0A955BQ05-F1
#
_entry.id   AF-A0A955BQ05-F1
#
_cell.length_a   1.000
_cell.length_b   1.000
_cell.length_c   1.000
_cell.angle_alpha   90.00
_cell.angle_beta   90.00
_cell.angle_gamma   90.00
#
_symmetry.space_group_name_H-M   'P 1'
#
loop_
_entity.id
_entity.type
_entity.pdbx_description
1 polymer ?
#
loop_
_entity_poly.entity_id
_entity_poly.type
_entity_poly.pdbx_seq_one_letter_code
_entity_poly.pdbx_strand_id
1 'polypeptide(L)'
;MTALLSGLDDKIELNRRMNETLEAMARAIFKDWFVDFGPTRAKAESRPPYLAPHIWSLFPDRLDDEDKPEGWPLGLLKDIIVLQRGFDLPKSGRTDGDYPVIAASGVNGTHIEAKVSGPGVATGRSGILG
;
A
#
# COMPACT_ATOMS: atom_id res chain seq x y z
N MET A 1 -12.12 -10.75 -38.65
CA MET A 1 -12.59 -10.21 -37.35
C MET A 1 -12.23 -11.12 -36.16
N THR A 2 -12.06 -12.43 -36.37
CA THR A 2 -11.67 -13.42 -35.33
C THR A 2 -10.24 -13.29 -34.81
N ALA A 3 -9.26 -13.00 -35.67
CA ALA A 3 -7.84 -12.84 -35.27
C ALA A 3 -7.58 -11.62 -34.37
N LEU A 4 -8.41 -10.57 -34.48
CA LEU A 4 -8.30 -9.38 -33.64
C LEU A 4 -8.80 -9.67 -32.21
N LEU A 5 -9.89 -10.45 -32.09
CA LEU A 5 -10.46 -10.83 -30.81
C LEU A 5 -9.55 -11.82 -30.06
N SER A 6 -8.98 -12.81 -30.76
CA SER A 6 -8.04 -13.76 -30.14
C SER A 6 -6.77 -13.08 -29.62
N GLY A 7 -6.22 -12.11 -30.35
CA GLY A 7 -5.06 -11.35 -29.89
C GLY A 7 -5.33 -10.47 -28.65
N LEU A 8 -6.58 -10.04 -28.44
CA LEU A 8 -6.97 -9.32 -27.23
C LEU A 8 -7.10 -10.29 -26.03
N ASP A 9 -7.68 -11.47 -26.23
CA ASP A 9 -7.80 -12.49 -25.19
C ASP A 9 -6.41 -12.96 -24.71
N ASP A 10 -5.47 -13.17 -25.63
CA ASP A 10 -4.08 -13.53 -25.30
C ASP A 10 -3.41 -12.46 -24.42
N LYS A 11 -3.66 -11.17 -24.73
CA LYS A 11 -3.11 -10.06 -23.95
C LYS A 11 -3.77 -9.93 -22.58
N ILE A 12 -5.06 -10.20 -22.46
CA ILE A 12 -5.76 -10.24 -21.16
C ILE A 12 -5.16 -11.32 -20.29
N GLU A 13 -4.98 -12.52 -20.83
CA GLU A 13 -4.40 -13.64 -20.11
C GLU A 13 -2.95 -13.38 -19.70
N LEU A 14 -2.14 -12.80 -20.58
CA LEU A 14 -0.77 -12.39 -20.26
C LEU A 14 -0.75 -11.37 -19.11
N ASN A 15 -1.63 -10.36 -19.14
CA ASN A 15 -1.72 -9.36 -18.08
C ASN A 15 -2.16 -9.96 -16.75
N ARG A 16 -3.07 -10.96 -16.76
CA ARG A 16 -3.48 -11.67 -15.54
C ARG A 16 -2.32 -12.42 -14.91
N ARG A 17 -1.56 -13.19 -15.70
CA ARG A 17 -0.35 -13.90 -15.21
C ARG A 17 0.72 -12.96 -14.68
N MET A 18 0.90 -11.81 -15.35
CA MET A 18 1.81 -10.77 -14.87
C MET A 18 1.35 -10.23 -13.51
N ASN A 19 0.06 -9.92 -13.35
CA ASN A 19 -0.49 -9.47 -12.08
C ASN A 19 -0.33 -10.52 -10.97
N GLU A 20 -0.62 -11.79 -11.24
CA GLU A 20 -0.42 -12.89 -10.28
C GLU A 20 1.04 -13.00 -9.83
N THR A 21 1.98 -12.86 -10.76
CA THR A 21 3.41 -12.89 -10.48
C THR A 21 3.83 -11.71 -9.60
N LEU A 22 3.36 -10.50 -9.93
CA LEU A 22 3.65 -9.30 -9.16
C LEU A 22 3.08 -9.39 -7.74
N GLU A 23 1.88 -9.92 -7.60
CA GLU A 23 1.23 -10.10 -6.30
C GLU A 23 1.97 -11.16 -5.46
N ALA A 24 2.43 -12.25 -6.08
CA ALA A 24 3.27 -13.24 -5.41
C ALA A 24 4.60 -12.65 -4.93
N MET A 25 5.26 -11.83 -5.76
CA MET A 25 6.48 -11.11 -5.38
C MET A 25 6.24 -10.14 -4.22
N ALA A 26 5.17 -9.35 -4.28
CA ALA A 26 4.80 -8.40 -3.23
C ALA A 26 4.53 -9.12 -1.89
N ARG A 27 3.80 -10.24 -1.91
CA ARG A 27 3.58 -11.08 -0.73
C ARG A 27 4.88 -11.63 -0.15
N ALA A 28 5.78 -12.13 -0.99
CA ALA A 28 7.06 -12.66 -0.54
C ALA A 28 7.92 -11.57 0.13
N ILE A 29 8.00 -10.39 -0.47
CA ILE A 29 8.71 -9.23 0.10
C ILE A 29 8.08 -8.82 1.43
N PHE A 30 6.75 -8.69 1.50
CA PHE A 30 6.06 -8.30 2.72
C PHE A 30 6.31 -9.31 3.85
N LYS A 31 6.23 -10.61 3.54
CA LYS A 31 6.51 -11.66 4.50
C LYS A 31 7.94 -11.60 5.01
N ASP A 32 8.93 -11.50 4.11
CA ASP A 32 10.34 -11.38 4.50
C ASP A 32 10.58 -10.16 5.39
N TRP A 33 10.03 -9.00 5.04
CA TRP A 33 10.38 -7.74 5.72
C TRP A 33 9.61 -7.51 7.02
N PHE A 34 8.32 -7.85 7.05
CA PHE A 34 7.41 -7.42 8.12
C PHE A 34 6.81 -8.56 8.95
N VAL A 35 6.99 -9.81 8.51
CA VAL A 35 6.54 -10.99 9.28
C VAL A 35 7.73 -11.77 9.82
N ASP A 36 8.70 -12.07 8.95
CA ASP A 36 9.88 -12.87 9.32
C ASP A 36 11.05 -12.00 9.82
N PHE A 37 10.99 -10.68 9.60
CA PHE A 37 12.04 -9.71 9.88
C PHE A 37 13.40 -10.09 9.28
N GLY A 38 13.38 -10.65 8.07
CA GLY A 38 14.53 -11.18 7.33
C GLY A 38 15.75 -10.25 7.28
N PRO A 39 15.59 -8.96 6.93
CA PRO A 39 16.72 -8.03 6.88
C PRO A 39 17.37 -7.80 8.25
N THR A 40 16.55 -7.63 9.29
CA THR A 40 17.01 -7.43 10.68
C THR A 40 17.73 -8.67 11.19
N ARG A 41 17.19 -9.88 10.95
CA ARG A 41 17.87 -11.14 11.33
C ARG A 41 19.17 -11.33 10.58
N ALA A 42 19.19 -11.01 9.28
CA ALA A 42 20.40 -11.10 8.48
C ALA A 42 21.51 -10.19 9.02
N LYS A 43 21.17 -8.97 9.45
CA LYS A 43 22.10 -8.07 10.13
C LYS A 43 22.59 -8.64 11.46
N ALA A 44 21.69 -9.14 12.30
CA ALA A 44 22.03 -9.73 13.60
C ALA A 44 23.01 -10.92 13.46
N GLU A 45 22.83 -11.72 12.41
CA GLU A 45 23.66 -12.88 12.07
C GLU A 45 24.93 -12.54 11.27
N SER A 46 25.19 -11.24 11.02
CA SER A 46 26.29 -10.78 10.17
C SER A 46 26.31 -11.38 8.76
N ARG A 47 25.13 -11.68 8.20
CA ARG A 47 24.97 -12.14 6.81
C ARG A 47 25.18 -10.98 5.82
N PRO A 48 25.61 -11.28 4.58
CA PRO A 48 25.77 -10.26 3.55
C PRO A 48 24.43 -9.59 3.21
N PRO A 49 24.42 -8.28 2.92
CA PRO A 49 23.22 -7.57 2.50
C PRO A 49 22.68 -8.13 1.18
N TYR A 50 21.36 -8.29 1.11
CA TYR A 50 20.66 -8.75 -0.10
C TYR A 50 19.70 -7.70 -0.67
N LEU A 51 19.67 -6.50 -0.08
CA LEU A 51 18.85 -5.36 -0.51
C LEU A 51 19.75 -4.22 -0.99
N ALA A 52 19.18 -3.31 -1.78
CA ALA A 52 19.88 -2.07 -2.15
C ALA A 52 20.33 -1.31 -0.89
N PRO A 53 21.52 -0.68 -0.88
CA PRO A 53 22.11 -0.11 0.33
C PRO A 53 21.19 0.85 1.11
N HIS A 54 20.44 1.70 0.39
CA HIS A 54 19.53 2.68 0.99
C HIS A 54 18.28 2.06 1.63
N ILE A 55 17.87 0.85 1.20
CA ILE A 55 16.78 0.09 1.83
C ILE A 55 17.33 -0.73 2.99
N TRP A 56 18.48 -1.37 2.80
CA TRP A 56 19.18 -2.13 3.84
C TRP A 56 19.44 -1.29 5.09
N SER A 57 19.80 -0.01 4.91
CA SER A 57 20.04 0.94 6.01
C SER A 57 18.80 1.30 6.82
N LEU A 58 17.58 1.02 6.33
CA LEU A 58 16.34 1.34 7.05
C LEU A 58 16.01 0.33 8.15
N PHE A 59 16.53 -0.90 8.07
CA PHE A 59 16.23 -1.96 9.02
C PHE A 59 17.15 -1.88 10.24
N PRO A 60 16.65 -2.14 11.47
CA PRO A 60 17.48 -2.27 12.66
C PRO A 60 18.53 -3.38 12.52
N ASP A 61 19.58 -3.33 13.34
CA ASP A 61 20.68 -4.31 13.28
C ASP A 61 20.42 -5.57 14.12
N ARG A 62 19.40 -5.55 14.98
CA ARG A 62 19.05 -6.67 15.87
C ARG A 62 17.57 -6.69 16.20
N LEU A 63 17.12 -7.84 16.70
CA LEU A 63 15.84 -7.98 17.36
C LEU A 63 16.01 -7.75 18.87
N ASP A 64 14.93 -7.35 19.53
CA ASP A 64 14.86 -7.23 20.98
C ASP A 64 14.41 -8.54 21.65
N ASP A 65 14.22 -8.51 22.97
CA ASP A 65 13.83 -9.67 23.79
C ASP A 65 12.43 -10.23 23.44
N GLU A 66 11.62 -9.48 22.68
CA GLU A 66 10.29 -9.88 22.21
C GLU A 66 10.32 -10.36 20.74
N ASP A 67 11.51 -10.60 20.17
CA ASP A 67 11.73 -11.08 18.80
C ASP A 67 11.20 -10.13 17.71
N LYS A 68 11.10 -8.83 18.03
CA LYS A 68 10.78 -7.76 17.06
C LYS A 68 11.97 -6.83 16.82
N PRO A 69 12.01 -6.09 15.69
CA PRO A 69 13.11 -5.18 15.42
C PRO A 69 13.30 -4.15 16.54
N GLU A 70 14.56 -3.95 16.95
CA GLU A 70 14.89 -3.00 18.02
C GLU A 70 14.33 -1.61 17.71
N GLY A 71 13.72 -0.98 18.72
CA GLY A 71 13.11 0.35 18.59
C GLY A 71 11.68 0.34 18.01
N TRP A 72 11.07 -0.81 17.73
CA TRP A 72 9.66 -0.90 17.33
C TRP A 72 8.76 -1.10 18.56
N PRO A 73 8.11 -0.05 19.10
CA PRO A 73 7.27 -0.20 20.28
C PRO A 73 5.96 -0.92 19.94
N LEU A 74 5.44 -1.68 20.90
CA LEU A 74 4.04 -2.10 20.88
C LEU A 74 3.18 -0.89 21.28
N GLY A 75 2.19 -0.54 20.47
CA GLY A 75 1.31 0.61 20.70
C GLY A 75 -0.05 0.43 20.05
N LEU A 76 -0.99 1.30 20.39
CA LEU A 76 -2.31 1.28 19.76
C LEU A 76 -2.25 2.10 18.47
N LEU A 77 -2.95 1.62 17.44
CA LEU A 77 -3.00 2.31 16.15
C LEU A 77 -3.48 3.77 16.28
N LYS A 78 -4.43 4.04 17.20
CA LYS A 78 -4.95 5.39 17.47
C LYS A 78 -3.89 6.38 18.00
N ASP A 79 -2.77 5.88 18.52
CA ASP A 79 -1.71 6.72 19.10
C ASP A 79 -0.79 7.27 17.99
N ILE A 80 -0.82 6.67 16.79
CA ILE A 80 0.02 7.04 15.64
C ILE A 80 -0.78 7.56 14.44
N ILE A 81 -2.09 7.31 14.38
CA ILE A 81 -2.96 7.83 13.30
C ILE A 81 -4.27 8.38 13.84
N VAL A 82 -4.78 9.42 13.17
CA VAL A 82 -6.14 9.93 13.38
C VAL A 82 -7.08 9.23 12.39
N LEU A 83 -8.05 8.48 12.91
CA LEU A 83 -9.13 7.92 12.11
C LEU A 83 -10.21 8.99 11.89
N GLN A 84 -10.32 9.48 10.67
CA GLN A 84 -11.32 10.48 10.30
C GLN A 84 -12.38 9.87 9.38
N ARG A 85 -13.66 10.03 9.74
CA ARG A 85 -14.77 9.68 8.84
C ARG A 85 -14.76 10.62 7.64
N GLY A 86 -15.01 10.07 6.46
CA GLY A 86 -15.26 10.87 5.26
C GLY A 86 -16.47 11.81 5.41
N PHE A 87 -16.54 12.80 4.52
CA PHE A 87 -17.61 13.77 4.46
C PHE A 87 -18.66 13.36 3.43
N ASP A 88 -19.93 13.56 3.75
CA ASP A 88 -21.00 13.27 2.82
C ASP A 88 -21.07 14.40 1.78
N LEU A 89 -20.68 14.10 0.53
CA LEU A 89 -20.68 15.05 -0.58
C LEU A 89 -21.37 14.45 -1.82
N PRO A 90 -22.72 14.47 -1.88
CA PRO A 90 -23.48 13.96 -3.01
C PRO A 90 -23.19 14.76 -4.27
N LYS A 91 -23.37 14.16 -5.45
CA LYS A 91 -23.08 14.80 -6.75
C LYS A 91 -23.76 16.17 -6.91
N SER A 92 -24.99 16.31 -6.42
CA SER A 92 -25.75 17.58 -6.49
C SER A 92 -25.15 18.70 -5.64
N GLY A 93 -24.33 18.39 -4.63
CA GLY A 93 -23.66 19.36 -3.78
C GLY A 93 -22.23 19.68 -4.23
N ARG A 94 -21.78 19.13 -5.38
CA ARG A 94 -20.44 19.37 -5.89
C ARG A 94 -20.44 20.58 -6.80
N THR A 95 -19.48 21.46 -6.56
CA THR A 95 -19.06 22.52 -7.47
C THR A 95 -17.67 22.20 -7.95
N ASP A 96 -17.47 22.10 -9.27
CA ASP A 96 -16.17 21.81 -9.87
C ASP A 96 -15.10 22.78 -9.37
N GLY A 97 -13.91 22.25 -9.11
CA GLY A 97 -12.77 23.02 -8.64
C GLY A 97 -11.49 22.20 -8.66
N ASP A 98 -10.49 22.64 -7.91
CA ASP A 98 -9.13 22.08 -8.00
C ASP A 98 -8.89 20.88 -7.07
N TYR A 99 -9.81 20.59 -6.13
CA TYR A 99 -9.60 19.54 -5.15
C TYR A 99 -10.27 18.22 -5.57
N PRO A 100 -9.55 17.09 -5.63
CA PRO A 100 -10.16 15.82 -5.98
C PRO A 100 -11.09 15.30 -4.87
N VAL A 101 -12.26 14.80 -5.26
CA VAL A 101 -13.16 14.09 -4.34
C VAL A 101 -12.74 12.64 -4.28
N ILE A 102 -12.26 12.19 -3.11
CA ILE A 102 -11.82 10.80 -2.91
C ILE A 102 -12.99 9.95 -2.39
N ALA A 103 -13.40 8.97 -3.18
CA ALA A 103 -14.38 7.95 -2.82
C ALA A 103 -13.69 6.62 -2.51
N ALA A 104 -14.45 5.63 -2.03
CA ALA A 104 -13.95 4.28 -1.76
C ALA A 104 -13.27 3.62 -2.98
N SER A 105 -13.68 3.99 -4.20
CA SER A 105 -13.14 3.48 -5.47
C SER A 105 -12.08 4.40 -6.09
N GLY A 106 -11.53 5.35 -5.33
CA GLY A 106 -10.60 6.36 -5.83
C GLY A 106 -11.26 7.69 -6.19
N VAL A 107 -10.62 8.45 -7.07
CA VAL A 107 -11.05 9.81 -7.42
C VAL A 107 -12.40 9.81 -8.15
N ASN A 108 -13.33 10.65 -7.72
CA ASN A 108 -14.68 10.75 -8.24
C ASN A 108 -15.11 12.21 -8.43
N GLY A 109 -14.50 12.87 -9.41
CA GLY A 109 -14.71 14.30 -9.72
C GLY A 109 -13.90 15.23 -8.82
N THR A 110 -14.22 16.52 -8.86
CA THR A 110 -13.54 17.55 -8.09
C THR A 110 -14.51 18.42 -7.30
N HIS A 111 -13.97 19.20 -6.37
CA HIS A 111 -14.69 20.19 -5.60
C HIS A 111 -13.85 21.45 -5.38
N ILE A 112 -14.52 22.59 -5.23
CA ILE A 112 -13.88 23.89 -4.95
C ILE A 112 -13.32 24.00 -3.53
N GLU A 113 -13.81 23.20 -2.56
CA GLU A 113 -13.38 23.26 -1.16
C GLU A 113 -12.70 21.95 -0.72
N ALA A 114 -11.51 22.06 -0.11
CA ALA A 114 -10.85 20.96 0.57
C ALA A 114 -11.34 20.83 2.02
N LYS A 115 -11.70 19.60 2.43
CA LYS A 115 -12.12 19.31 3.82
C LYS A 115 -11.03 18.67 4.70
N VAL A 116 -9.91 18.28 4.11
CA VAL A 116 -8.80 17.62 4.80
C VAL A 116 -7.49 18.15 4.24
N SER A 117 -6.51 18.39 5.13
CA SER A 117 -5.15 18.72 4.72
C SER A 117 -4.30 17.45 4.69
N GLY A 118 -3.43 17.33 3.69
CA GLY A 118 -2.49 16.21 3.58
C GLY A 118 -1.25 16.38 4.47
N PRO A 119 -0.42 15.34 4.59
CA PRO A 119 -0.58 14.00 4.01
C PRO A 119 -1.60 13.15 4.78
N GLY A 120 -2.29 12.25 4.08
CA GLY A 120 -3.24 11.31 4.69
C GLY A 120 -3.55 10.15 3.74
N VAL A 121 -3.94 9.01 4.31
CA VAL A 121 -4.37 7.83 3.56
C VAL A 121 -5.89 7.75 3.61
N ALA A 122 -6.54 7.73 2.46
CA ALA A 122 -7.98 7.50 2.36
C ALA A 122 -8.24 6.02 2.05
N THR A 123 -9.12 5.40 2.82
CA THR A 123 -9.57 4.02 2.59
C THR A 123 -11.10 3.97 2.55
N GLY A 124 -11.65 3.16 1.65
CA GLY A 124 -13.08 2.97 1.50
C GLY A 124 -13.66 2.09 2.60
N ARG A 125 -14.91 2.35 3.02
CA ARG A 125 -15.67 1.46 3.93
C ARG A 125 -16.03 0.12 3.27
N SER A 126 -16.13 0.11 1.94
CA SER A 126 -16.33 -1.07 1.10
C SER A 126 -15.85 -0.73 -0.30
N GLY A 127 -14.84 -1.46 -0.75
CA GLY A 127 -14.29 -1.43 -2.10
C GLY A 127 -13.66 -2.79 -2.36
N ILE A 128 -13.68 -3.24 -3.61
CA ILE A 128 -12.92 -4.40 -4.07
C ILE A 128 -11.45 -3.98 -3.99
N LEU A 129 -10.84 -4.14 -2.82
CA LEU A 129 -9.39 -4.12 -2.68
C LEU A 129 -8.89 -5.41 -3.32
N GLY A 130 -8.65 -5.36 -4.64
CA GLY A 130 -8.02 -6.46 -5.39
C GLY A 130 -8.84 -7.74 -5.41
#